data_AF-A0A2V8SYZ2-F1
#
_entry.id   AF-A0A2V8SYZ2-F1
#
_cell.length_a   1.000
_cell.length_b   1.000
_cell.length_c   1.000
_cell.angle_alpha   90.00
_cell.angle_beta   90.00
_cell.angle_gamma   90.00
#
_symmetry.space_group_name_H-M   'P 1'
#
loop_
_entity.id
_entity.type
_entity.pdbx_description
1 polymer ?
#
loop_
_entity_poly.entity_id
_entity_poly.type
_entity_poly.pdbx_seq_one_letter_code
_entity_poly.pdbx_strand_id
1 'polypeptide(L)'
;MESNSNSQSKARLIVVSVFVIGFAAGALALNLYQNLNGSNKKDPRRGGTEFLIGKMNEEVGLTSDQQEKIRKILDETSEKYKQIRVEIDPLVKPFEPRFNTVRQESRDRIRALLTSDQLPKYEEMIQKHDKMREQERERSKK
;
A
#
# COMPACT_ATOMS: atom_id res chain seq x y z
N MET A 1 17.03 1.10 68.18
CA MET A 1 16.75 0.38 66.91
C MET A 1 15.56 1.07 66.27
N GLU A 2 15.78 2.16 65.53
CA GLU A 2 14.67 2.97 65.01
C GLU A 2 14.96 3.56 63.61
N SER A 3 13.91 3.54 62.79
CA SER A 3 13.67 4.31 61.56
C SER A 3 14.57 4.06 60.33
N ASN A 4 14.28 3.03 59.54
CA ASN A 4 14.79 2.96 58.15
C ASN A 4 13.81 2.38 57.10
N SER A 5 12.60 1.94 57.48
CA SER A 5 11.62 1.40 56.52
C SER A 5 10.78 2.48 55.81
N ASN A 6 10.57 3.63 56.46
CA ASN A 6 9.70 4.69 55.94
C ASN A 6 10.34 5.47 54.78
N SER A 7 11.66 5.69 54.79
CA SER A 7 12.34 6.42 53.70
C SER A 7 12.43 5.56 52.43
N GLN A 8 12.72 4.26 52.55
CA GLN A 8 12.78 3.33 51.42
C GLN A 8 11.41 3.11 50.77
N SER A 9 10.35 3.03 51.58
CA SER A 9 8.96 2.92 51.09
C SER A 9 8.53 4.19 50.36
N LYS A 10 8.88 5.37 50.89
CA LYS A 10 8.62 6.66 50.24
C LYS A 10 9.41 6.83 48.94
N ALA A 11 10.69 6.46 48.92
CA ALA A 11 11.52 6.50 47.72
C ALA A 11 10.98 5.55 46.63
N ARG A 12 10.55 4.34 47.00
CA ARG A 12 9.94 3.38 46.07
C ARG A 12 8.62 3.89 45.51
N LEU A 13 7.79 4.54 46.32
CA LEU A 13 6.55 5.19 45.86
C LEU A 13 6.81 6.32 44.86
N ILE A 14 7.84 7.13 45.08
CA ILE A 14 8.21 8.21 44.16
C ILE A 14 8.70 7.62 42.83
N VAL A 15 9.56 6.61 42.85
CA VAL A 15 10.07 5.96 41.63
C VAL A 15 8.93 5.33 40.83
N VAL A 16 8.02 4.61 41.48
CA VAL A 16 6.84 4.02 40.80
C VAL A 16 5.95 5.10 40.22
N SER A 17 5.71 6.20 40.96
CA SER A 17 4.90 7.32 40.47
C SER A 17 5.49 7.97 39.23
N VAL A 18 6.80 8.23 39.21
CA VAL A 18 7.50 8.79 38.04
C VAL A 18 7.43 7.83 36.85
N PHE A 19 7.56 6.52 37.09
CA PHE A 19 7.46 5.52 36.03
C PHE A 19 6.06 5.43 35.43
N VAL A 20 5.01 5.47 36.26
CA VAL A 20 3.61 5.47 35.80
C VAL A 20 3.29 6.73 35.01
N ILE A 21 3.74 7.89 35.48
CA ILE A 21 3.55 9.17 34.76
C ILE A 21 4.31 9.15 33.43
N GLY A 22 5.55 8.66 33.41
CA GLY A 22 6.33 8.49 32.18
C GLY A 22 5.68 7.52 31.19
N PHE A 23 5.11 6.41 31.68
CA PHE A 23 4.38 5.45 30.85
C PHE A 23 3.08 6.05 30.30
N ALA A 24 2.31 6.77 31.12
CA ALA A 24 1.10 7.46 30.69
C ALA A 24 1.41 8.55 29.65
N ALA A 25 2.46 9.34 29.88
CA ALA A 25 2.93 10.35 28.93
C ALA A 25 3.43 9.72 27.63
N GLY A 26 4.16 8.61 27.69
CA GLY A 26 4.60 7.85 26.52
C GLY A 26 3.43 7.26 25.73
N ALA A 27 2.43 6.70 26.42
CA ALA A 27 1.21 6.17 25.80
C ALA A 27 0.38 7.28 25.13
N LEU A 28 0.26 8.45 25.76
CA LEU A 28 -0.39 9.64 25.20
C LEU A 28 0.38 10.18 24.00
N ALA A 29 1.71 10.27 24.08
CA ALA A 29 2.56 10.72 22.98
C ALA A 29 2.47 9.76 21.78
N LEU A 30 2.47 8.44 22.03
CA LEU A 30 2.26 7.43 20.98
C LEU A 30 0.84 7.51 20.39
N ASN A 31 -0.18 7.73 21.20
CA ASN A 31 -1.56 7.87 20.74
C ASN A 31 -1.75 9.14 19.90
N LEU A 32 -1.20 10.28 20.34
CA LEU A 32 -1.21 11.54 19.60
C LEU A 32 -0.36 11.47 18.33
N TYR A 33 0.82 10.84 18.38
CA TYR A 33 1.65 10.61 17.19
C TYR A 33 0.93 9.70 16.18
N GLN A 34 0.23 8.67 16.65
CA GLN A 34 -0.64 7.85 15.80
C GLN A 34 -1.88 8.60 15.32
N ASN A 35 -2.38 9.62 16.01
CA ASN A 35 -3.56 10.39 15.56
C ASN A 35 -3.17 11.55 14.62
N LEU A 36 -1.96 12.10 14.77
CA LEU A 36 -1.40 13.17 13.94
C LEU A 36 -0.68 12.62 12.69
N ASN A 37 0.05 11.51 12.81
CA ASN A 37 0.70 10.82 11.68
C ASN A 37 -0.11 9.63 11.16
N GLY A 38 -1.09 9.12 11.91
CA GLY A 38 -2.09 8.19 11.39
C GLY A 38 -3.19 8.93 10.65
N SER A 39 -2.79 9.76 9.68
CA SER A 39 -3.42 9.65 8.39
C SER A 39 -3.42 8.17 8.04
N ASN A 40 -4.61 7.58 8.15
CA ASN A 40 -5.06 6.28 7.70
C ASN A 40 -3.98 5.44 7.01
N LYS A 41 -3.92 4.14 7.30
CA LYS A 41 -3.53 3.17 6.27
C LYS A 41 -4.30 3.56 5.00
N LYS A 42 -3.68 4.35 4.14
CA LYS A 42 -4.31 4.85 2.91
C LYS A 42 -4.47 3.56 2.15
N ASP A 43 -5.71 3.10 2.08
CA ASP A 43 -6.10 2.19 1.02
C ASP A 43 -5.43 2.75 -0.24
N PRO A 44 -4.51 2.00 -0.89
CA PRO A 44 -3.85 2.48 -2.10
C PRO A 44 -4.86 3.02 -3.12
N ARG A 45 -6.11 2.54 -3.07
CA ARG A 45 -7.25 3.04 -3.85
C ARG A 45 -7.65 4.47 -3.51
N ARG A 46 -7.68 4.85 -2.23
CA ARG A 46 -7.93 6.24 -1.80
C ARG A 46 -6.83 7.19 -2.28
N GLY A 47 -5.59 6.72 -2.39
CA GLY A 47 -4.52 7.52 -3.00
C GLY A 47 -4.81 7.89 -4.47
N GLY A 48 -5.37 6.96 -5.24
CA GLY A 48 -5.75 7.19 -6.64
C GLY A 48 -6.98 8.07 -6.81
N THR A 49 -8.04 7.83 -6.02
CA THR A 49 -9.27 8.63 -6.08
C THR A 49 -9.02 10.09 -5.72
N GLU A 50 -8.31 10.36 -4.63
CA GLU A 50 -8.00 11.75 -4.22
C GLU A 50 -7.07 12.45 -5.23
N PHE A 51 -6.11 11.72 -5.81
CA PHE A 51 -5.26 12.27 -6.87
C PHE A 51 -6.08 12.68 -8.10
N LEU A 52 -7.02 11.83 -8.53
CA LEU A 52 -7.86 12.11 -9.69
C LEU A 52 -8.78 13.30 -9.45
N ILE A 53 -9.40 13.38 -8.26
CA ILE A 53 -10.26 14.52 -7.89
C ILE A 53 -9.44 15.81 -7.80
N GLY A 54 -8.24 15.77 -7.23
CA GLY A 54 -7.33 16.90 -7.18
C GLY A 54 -7.00 17.43 -8.58
N LYS A 55 -6.64 16.53 -9.50
CA LYS A 55 -6.39 16.88 -10.90
C LYS A 55 -7.63 17.46 -11.60
N MET A 56 -8.81 16.86 -11.41
CA MET A 56 -10.06 17.38 -11.97
C MET A 56 -10.38 18.77 -11.40
N ASN A 57 -10.13 19.00 -10.11
CA ASN A 57 -10.34 20.29 -9.50
C ASN A 57 -9.41 21.37 -10.09
N GLU A 58 -8.15 21.05 -10.33
CA GLU A 58 -7.20 21.96 -10.99
C GLU A 58 -7.64 22.31 -12.42
N GLU A 59 -8.22 21.36 -13.16
CA GLU A 59 -8.59 21.55 -14.56
C GLU A 59 -9.97 22.22 -14.75
N VAL A 60 -10.96 21.89 -13.90
CA VAL A 60 -12.36 22.34 -14.09
C VAL A 60 -12.96 23.09 -12.91
N GLY A 61 -12.22 23.29 -11.82
CA GLY A 61 -12.65 24.09 -10.66
C GLY A 61 -13.85 23.50 -9.93
N LEU A 62 -13.68 22.31 -9.34
CA LEU A 62 -14.75 21.60 -8.66
C LEU A 62 -15.12 22.23 -7.31
N THR A 63 -16.42 22.40 -7.05
CA THR A 63 -16.90 22.75 -5.70
C THR A 63 -16.74 21.58 -4.73
N SER A 64 -16.75 21.85 -3.43
CA SER A 64 -16.67 20.81 -2.40
C SER A 64 -17.74 19.72 -2.57
N ASP A 65 -18.98 20.12 -2.85
CA ASP A 65 -20.10 19.21 -3.10
C ASP A 65 -19.87 18.33 -4.35
N GLN A 66 -19.27 18.89 -5.41
CA GLN A 66 -18.94 18.13 -6.61
C GLN A 66 -17.83 17.11 -6.33
N GLN A 67 -16.80 17.51 -5.58
CA GLN A 67 -15.71 16.60 -5.20
C GLN A 67 -16.24 15.43 -4.38
N GLU A 68 -17.16 15.66 -3.44
CA GLU A 68 -17.78 14.59 -2.65
C GLU A 68 -18.60 13.64 -3.52
N LYS A 69 -19.44 14.17 -4.42
CA LYS A 69 -20.24 13.34 -5.33
C LYS A 69 -19.36 12.52 -6.29
N ILE A 70 -18.31 13.13 -6.83
CA ILE A 70 -17.35 12.45 -7.71
C ILE A 70 -16.61 11.35 -6.93
N ARG A 71 -16.18 11.61 -5.70
CA ARG A 71 -15.56 10.60 -4.83
C ARG A 71 -16.45 9.37 -4.69
N LYS A 72 -17.74 9.58 -4.37
CA LYS A 72 -18.71 8.48 -4.28
C LYS A 72 -18.84 7.70 -5.59
N ILE A 73 -18.92 8.39 -6.73
CA ILE A 73 -18.99 7.75 -8.06
C ILE A 73 -17.74 6.90 -8.33
N LEU A 74 -16.55 7.43 -8.04
CA LEU A 74 -15.28 6.73 -8.26
C LEU A 74 -15.13 5.52 -7.35
N ASP A 75 -15.53 5.63 -6.09
CA ASP A 75 -15.50 4.52 -5.13
C ASP A 75 -16.48 3.40 -5.55
N GLU A 76 -17.72 3.74 -5.91
CA GLU A 76 -18.70 2.79 -6.44
C GLU A 76 -18.22 2.12 -7.73
N THR A 77 -17.59 2.89 -8.61
CA THR A 77 -17.02 2.38 -9.86
C THR A 77 -15.87 1.41 -9.60
N SER A 78 -14.98 1.74 -8.66
CA SER A 78 -13.88 0.85 -8.24
C SER A 78 -14.42 -0.46 -7.69
N GLU A 79 -15.52 -0.45 -6.94
CA GLU A 79 -16.12 -1.67 -6.40
C GLU A 79 -16.75 -2.53 -7.51
N LYS A 80 -17.43 -1.91 -8.49
CA LYS A 80 -17.94 -2.64 -9.66
C LYS A 80 -16.83 -3.33 -10.45
N TYR A 81 -15.70 -2.65 -10.68
CA TYR A 81 -14.55 -3.27 -11.33
C TYR A 81 -13.97 -4.44 -10.53
N LYS A 82 -13.96 -4.33 -9.20
CA LYS A 82 -13.53 -5.44 -8.33
C LYS A 82 -14.46 -6.65 -8.46
N GLN A 83 -15.77 -6.43 -8.51
CA GLN A 83 -16.75 -7.50 -8.71
C GLN A 83 -16.53 -8.22 -10.05
N ILE A 84 -16.38 -7.45 -11.13
CA ILE A 84 -16.07 -8.00 -12.47
C ILE A 84 -14.78 -8.84 -12.43
N ARG A 85 -13.74 -8.37 -11.73
CA ARG A 85 -12.49 -9.12 -11.58
C ARG A 85 -12.71 -10.44 -10.84
N VAL A 86 -13.47 -10.44 -9.75
CA VAL A 86 -13.79 -11.66 -8.99
C VAL A 86 -14.53 -12.69 -9.86
N GLU A 87 -15.38 -12.24 -10.77
CA GLU A 87 -16.09 -13.12 -11.71
C GLU A 87 -15.19 -13.66 -12.82
N ILE A 88 -14.29 -12.83 -13.38
CA ILE A 88 -13.47 -13.18 -14.53
C ILE A 88 -12.20 -13.96 -14.15
N ASP A 89 -11.56 -13.63 -13.03
CA ASP A 89 -10.28 -14.23 -12.63
C ASP A 89 -10.31 -15.77 -12.61
N PRO A 90 -11.34 -16.44 -12.04
CA PRO A 90 -11.44 -17.90 -12.06
C PRO A 90 -11.54 -18.48 -13.48
N LEU A 91 -12.14 -17.75 -14.42
CA LEU A 91 -12.30 -18.18 -15.81
C LEU A 91 -10.99 -18.07 -16.58
N VAL A 92 -10.15 -17.07 -16.25
CA VAL A 92 -8.91 -16.78 -16.97
C VAL A 92 -7.71 -17.54 -16.40
N LYS A 93 -7.66 -17.73 -15.07
CA LYS A 93 -6.52 -18.32 -14.36
C LYS A 93 -6.02 -19.67 -14.93
N PRO A 94 -6.89 -20.62 -15.34
CA PRO A 94 -6.44 -21.88 -15.93
C PRO A 94 -5.68 -21.71 -17.25
N PHE A 95 -5.87 -20.60 -17.96
CA PHE A 95 -5.23 -20.31 -19.23
C PHE A 95 -3.88 -19.59 -19.07
N GLU A 96 -3.50 -19.17 -17.87
CA GLU A 96 -2.21 -18.50 -17.60
C GLU A 96 -0.98 -19.24 -18.19
N PRO A 97 -0.87 -20.58 -18.06
CA PRO A 97 0.26 -21.31 -18.65
C PRO A 97 0.34 -21.14 -20.17
N ARG A 98 -0.80 -21.16 -20.88
CA ARG A 98 -0.84 -20.99 -22.34
C ARG A 98 -0.38 -19.61 -22.75
N PHE A 99 -0.78 -18.57 -22.03
CA PHE A 99 -0.28 -17.22 -22.27
C PHE A 99 1.23 -17.12 -22.03
N ASN A 100 1.76 -17.81 -21.02
CA ASN A 100 3.19 -17.83 -20.76
C ASN A 100 3.96 -18.54 -21.88
N THR A 101 3.46 -19.66 -22.40
CA THR A 101 4.05 -20.35 -23.55
C THR A 101 4.16 -19.42 -24.75
N VAL A 102 3.06 -18.76 -25.14
CA VAL A 102 3.06 -17.82 -26.28
C VAL A 102 4.04 -16.66 -26.06
N ARG A 103 4.17 -16.16 -24.82
CA ARG A 103 5.16 -15.13 -24.47
C ARG A 103 6.59 -15.63 -24.63
N GLN A 104 6.90 -16.84 -24.18
CA GLN A 104 8.26 -17.39 -24.32
C GLN A 104 8.61 -17.66 -25.78
N GLU A 105 7.69 -18.25 -26.56
CA GLU A 105 7.89 -18.45 -27.99
C GLU A 105 8.19 -17.14 -28.72
N SER A 106 7.43 -16.07 -28.41
CA SER A 106 7.69 -14.74 -28.96
C SER A 106 9.06 -14.21 -28.56
N ARG A 107 9.44 -14.36 -27.28
CA ARG A 107 10.75 -13.93 -26.78
C ARG A 107 11.89 -14.67 -27.47
N ASP A 108 11.76 -15.97 -27.69
CA ASP A 108 12.79 -16.78 -28.34
C ASP A 108 12.97 -16.39 -29.80
N ARG A 109 11.87 -16.14 -30.53
CA ARG A 109 11.93 -15.62 -31.90
C ARG A 109 12.61 -14.24 -31.95
N ILE A 110 12.35 -13.38 -30.97
CA ILE A 110 13.03 -12.08 -30.89
C ILE A 110 14.53 -12.28 -30.60
N ARG A 111 14.90 -13.12 -29.62
CA ARG A 111 16.31 -13.40 -29.29
C ARG A 111 17.11 -13.86 -30.49
N ALA A 112 16.52 -14.71 -31.34
CA ALA A 112 17.17 -15.23 -32.55
C ALA A 112 17.51 -14.14 -33.59
N LEU A 113 16.89 -12.96 -33.50
CA LEU A 113 17.13 -11.83 -34.41
C LEU A 113 18.10 -10.80 -33.85
N LEU A 114 18.47 -10.89 -32.57
CA LEU A 114 19.31 -9.91 -31.90
C LEU A 114 20.80 -10.24 -32.07
N THR A 115 21.62 -9.19 -32.17
CA THR A 115 23.08 -9.33 -32.12
C THR A 115 23.56 -9.60 -30.68
N SER A 116 24.82 -10.05 -30.55
CA SER A 116 25.48 -10.26 -29.25
C SER A 116 25.41 -9.02 -28.34
N ASP A 117 25.47 -7.83 -28.92
CA ASP A 117 25.52 -6.57 -28.19
C ASP A 117 24.12 -6.07 -27.79
N GLN A 118 23.08 -6.52 -28.49
CA GLN A 118 21.68 -6.17 -28.24
C GLN A 118 21.02 -7.10 -27.20
N LEU A 119 21.39 -8.38 -27.20
CA LEU A 119 20.79 -9.40 -26.35
C LEU A 119 20.79 -9.04 -24.85
N PRO A 120 21.88 -8.50 -24.26
CA PRO A 120 21.89 -8.12 -22.84
C PRO A 120 20.85 -7.05 -22.48
N LYS A 121 20.66 -6.04 -23.33
CA LYS A 121 19.67 -4.98 -23.13
C LYS A 121 18.24 -5.52 -23.20
N TYR A 122 18.01 -6.47 -24.10
CA TYR A 122 16.71 -7.11 -24.24
C TYR A 122 16.36 -7.99 -23.04
N GLU A 123 17.33 -8.75 -22.50
CA GLU A 123 17.12 -9.53 -21.29
C GLU A 123 16.83 -8.65 -20.07
N GLU A 124 17.54 -7.53 -19.91
CA GLU A 124 17.25 -6.56 -18.84
C GLU A 124 15.83 -6.01 -18.95
N MET A 125 15.40 -5.65 -20.17
CA MET A 125 14.05 -5.20 -20.44
C MET A 125 13.01 -6.27 -20.05
N ILE A 126 13.22 -7.53 -20.46
CA ILE A 126 12.35 -8.66 -20.08
C ILE A 126 12.26 -8.79 -18.56
N GLN A 127 13.39 -8.78 -17.86
CA GLN A 127 13.42 -8.95 -16.42
C GLN A 127 12.68 -7.83 -15.69
N LYS A 128 12.82 -6.59 -16.17
CA LYS A 128 12.10 -5.44 -15.62
C LYS A 128 10.58 -5.63 -15.76
N HIS A 129 10.11 -6.04 -16.94
CA HIS A 129 8.70 -6.32 -17.17
C HIS A 129 8.18 -7.51 -16.35
N ASP A 130 8.97 -8.57 -16.19
CA ASP A 130 8.59 -9.74 -15.41
C ASP A 130 8.43 -9.38 -13.92
N LYS A 131 9.34 -8.57 -13.38
CA LYS A 131 9.22 -8.04 -12.01
C LYS A 131 7.96 -7.20 -11.82
N MET A 132 7.62 -6.33 -12.77
CA MET A 132 6.39 -5.53 -12.68
C MET A 132 5.14 -6.42 -12.67
N ARG A 133 5.06 -7.42 -13.55
CA ARG A 133 3.91 -8.35 -13.60
C ARG A 133 3.76 -9.16 -12.32
N GLU A 134 4.87 -9.59 -11.73
CA GLU A 134 4.84 -10.32 -10.47
C GLU A 134 4.34 -9.42 -9.33
N GLN A 135 4.81 -8.18 -9.28
CA GLN A 135 4.31 -7.19 -8.31
C GLN A 135 2.81 -6.91 -8.47
N GLU A 136 2.32 -6.83 -9.71
CA GLU A 136 0.88 -6.66 -9.98
C GLU A 136 0.06 -7.88 -9.54
N ARG A 137 0.55 -9.10 -9.77
CA ARG A 137 -0.08 -10.34 -9.31
C ARG A 137 -0.12 -10.43 -7.79
N GLU A 138 0.96 -10.08 -7.11
CA GLU A 138 1.00 -10.06 -5.65
C GLU A 138 0.06 -9.00 -5.08
N ARG A 139 -0.07 -7.84 -5.75
CA ARG A 139 -1.07 -6.82 -5.39
C ARG A 139 -2.50 -7.28 -5.62
N SER A 140 -2.77 -8.07 -6.67
CA SER A 140 -4.13 -8.56 -6.95
C SER A 140 -4.56 -9.70 -6.03
N LYS A 141 -3.61 -10.41 -5.40
CA LYS A 141 -3.89 -11.47 -4.40
C LYS A 141 -4.24 -10.91 -3.00
N LYS A 142 -3.89 -9.65 -2.72
CA LYS A 142 -4.04 -9.01 -1.41
C LYS A 142 -5.32 -8.18 -1.31
#